data_AF-A0A5B1BMU0-F1
#
_entry.id   AF-A0A5B1BMU0-F1
#
_cell.length_a   1.000
_cell.length_b   1.000
_cell.length_c   1.000
_cell.angle_alpha   90.00
_cell.angle_beta   90.00
_cell.angle_gamma   90.00
#
_symmetry.space_group_name_H-M   'P 1'
#
loop_
_entity.id
_entity.type
_entity.pdbx_description
1 polymer ?
#
loop_
_entity_poly.entity_id
_entity_poly.type
_entity_poly.pdbx_seq_one_letter_code
_entity_poly.pdbx_strand_id
1 'polypeptide(L)'
;MDSDDVIDPADAELHALLGQIADRTDDEERRERILGVMVTLPPIADWPPDMLERARATHAYVRGLRRDLQRRELEAMYAGTEGDG
;
A
#
# COMPACT_ATOMS: atom_id res chain seq x y z
N MET A 1 22.74 7.79 -21.99
CA MET A 1 21.84 7.59 -20.83
C MET A 1 21.94 6.13 -20.52
N ASP A 2 22.65 5.81 -19.45
CA ASP A 2 22.81 4.43 -19.01
C ASP A 2 21.44 3.95 -18.52
N SER A 3 21.04 2.73 -18.90
CA SER A 3 19.78 2.11 -18.45
C SER A 3 19.72 1.91 -16.93
N ASP A 4 20.79 2.24 -16.21
CA ASP A 4 20.94 2.18 -14.75
C ASP A 4 20.26 3.35 -14.02
N ASP A 5 19.91 4.44 -14.72
CA ASP A 5 19.21 5.60 -14.15
C ASP A 5 17.67 5.41 -14.09
N VAL A 6 17.15 4.27 -14.55
CA VAL A 6 15.70 4.00 -14.57
C VAL A 6 15.30 3.30 -13.28
N ILE A 7 14.66 4.03 -12.37
CA ILE A 7 14.03 3.44 -11.19
C ILE A 7 12.93 2.48 -11.66
N ASP A 8 12.95 1.25 -11.15
CA ASP A 8 11.91 0.27 -11.42
C ASP A 8 10.54 0.82 -10.97
N PRO A 9 9.50 0.73 -11.81
CA PRO A 9 8.18 1.27 -11.47
C PRO A 9 7.60 0.71 -10.17
N ALA A 10 7.83 -0.56 -9.84
CA ALA A 10 7.34 -1.16 -8.61
C ALA A 10 8.06 -0.59 -7.38
N ASP A 11 9.36 -0.34 -7.48
CA ASP A 11 10.13 0.35 -6.45
C ASP A 11 9.61 1.78 -6.27
N ALA A 12 9.37 2.51 -7.36
CA ALA A 12 8.81 3.86 -7.32
C ALA A 12 7.42 3.89 -6.64
N GLU A 13 6.54 2.94 -6.97
CA GLU A 13 5.21 2.81 -6.34
C GLU A 13 5.32 2.50 -4.84
N LEU A 14 6.24 1.62 -4.45
CA LEU A 14 6.47 1.28 -3.05
C LEU A 14 6.99 2.48 -2.25
N HIS A 15 7.95 3.23 -2.79
CA HIS A 15 8.43 4.46 -2.17
C HIS A 15 7.33 5.51 -2.04
N ALA A 16 6.49 5.67 -3.07
CA ALA A 16 5.35 6.58 -3.02
C ALA A 16 4.31 6.16 -1.96
N LEU A 17 4.08 4.85 -1.79
CA LEU A 17 3.21 4.32 -0.76
C LEU A 17 3.77 4.60 0.64
N LEU A 18 5.06 4.30 0.87
CA LEU A 18 5.71 4.54 2.16
C LEU A 18 5.72 6.03 2.52
N GLY A 19 5.98 6.91 1.55
CA GLY A 19 5.90 8.36 1.75
C GLY A 19 4.51 8.82 2.16
N GLN A 20 3.45 8.29 1.53
CA GLN A 20 2.07 8.58 1.92
C GLN A 20 1.70 8.05 3.31
N ILE A 21 2.29 6.93 3.74
CA ILE A 21 2.08 6.40 5.10
C ILE A 21 2.80 7.32 6.10
N ALA A 22 4.03 7.72 5.81
CA ALA A 22 4.80 8.64 6.65
C ALA A 22 4.07 9.99 6.84
N ASP A 23 3.56 10.58 5.75
CA ASP A 23 2.83 11.86 5.77
C ASP A 23 1.55 11.81 6.62
N ARG A 24 0.90 10.64 6.70
CA ARG A 24 -0.31 10.41 7.52
C ARG A 24 0.00 9.86 8.92
N THR A 25 1.27 9.74 9.30
CA THR A 25 1.67 9.21 10.60
C THR A 25 2.01 10.37 11.55
N ASP A 26 1.10 10.63 12.50
CA ASP A 26 1.27 11.69 13.51
C ASP A 26 2.43 11.40 14.48
N ASP A 27 2.61 10.12 14.82
CA ASP A 27 3.68 9.63 15.69
C ASP A 27 5.05 9.82 15.01
N GLU A 28 5.83 10.77 15.53
CA GLU A 28 7.12 11.15 14.97
C GLU A 28 8.11 9.98 14.91
N GLU A 29 8.18 9.15 15.96
CA GLU A 29 9.10 8.01 15.98
C GLU A 29 8.73 6.98 14.91
N ARG A 30 7.43 6.71 14.73
CA ARG A 30 6.95 5.81 13.68
C ARG A 30 7.18 6.39 12.30
N ARG A 31 6.94 7.70 12.11
CA ARG A 31 7.20 8.39 10.85
C ARG A 31 8.68 8.28 10.46
N GLU A 32 9.59 8.57 11.38
CA GLU A 32 11.03 8.44 11.16
C GLU A 32 11.45 7.01 10.82
N ARG A 33 10.85 6.00 11.46
CA ARG A 33 11.09 4.60 11.09
C ARG A 33 10.64 4.29 9.67
N ILE A 34 9.48 4.81 9.23
CA ILE A 34 8.99 4.60 7.86
C ILE A 34 9.93 5.25 6.84
N LEU A 35 10.37 6.48 7.10
CA LEU A 35 11.37 7.16 6.26
C LEU A 35 12.70 6.42 6.26
N GLY A 36 13.12 5.89 7.41
CA GLY A 36 14.30 5.02 7.55
C GLY A 36 14.19 3.75 6.70
N VAL A 37 13.02 3.13 6.65
CA VAL A 37 12.76 2.00 5.75
C VAL A 37 12.91 2.42 4.29
N MET A 38 12.35 3.57 3.88
CA MET A 38 12.47 4.04 2.48
C MET A 38 13.92 4.18 2.01
N VAL A 39 14.86 4.54 2.88
CA VAL A 39 16.27 4.72 2.49
C VAL A 39 17.12 3.46 2.66
N THR A 40 16.63 2.43 3.34
CA THR A 40 17.37 1.19 3.63
C THR A 40 16.83 -0.03 2.90
N LEU A 41 15.66 0.08 2.29
CA LEU A 41 15.02 -1.02 1.59
C LEU A 41 15.78 -1.31 0.28
N PRO A 42 16.23 -2.55 0.06
CA PRO A 42 16.80 -2.91 -1.23
C PRO A 42 15.72 -2.87 -2.32
N PRO A 43 16.09 -2.79 -3.60
CA PRO A 43 15.15 -2.92 -4.72
C PRO A 43 14.34 -4.21 -4.59
N ILE A 44 13.06 -4.18 -5.01
CA ILE A 44 12.16 -5.35 -4.93
C ILE A 44 12.75 -6.57 -5.65
N ALA A 45 13.52 -6.34 -6.73
CA ALA A 45 14.21 -7.39 -7.48
C ALA A 45 15.19 -8.22 -6.62
N ASP A 46 15.75 -7.63 -5.57
CA ASP A 46 16.73 -8.25 -4.68
C ASP A 46 16.10 -8.85 -3.41
N TRP A 47 14.77 -8.78 -3.28
CA TRP A 47 14.10 -9.27 -2.08
C TRP A 47 14.14 -10.79 -2.00
N PRO A 48 14.34 -11.35 -0.80
CA PRO A 48 14.30 -12.79 -0.62
C PRO A 48 12.87 -13.33 -0.87
N PRO A 49 12.72 -14.60 -1.31
CA PRO A 49 11.43 -15.16 -1.69
C PRO A 49 10.35 -15.08 -0.60
N ASP A 50 10.71 -15.23 0.67
CA ASP A 50 9.78 -15.15 1.79
C ASP A 50 9.21 -13.74 1.97
N MET A 51 10.02 -12.72 1.72
CA MET A 51 9.60 -11.31 1.77
C MET A 51 8.67 -10.99 0.59
N LEU A 52 8.98 -11.49 -0.61
CA LEU A 52 8.11 -11.37 -1.77
C LEU A 52 6.75 -12.07 -1.54
N GLU A 53 6.76 -13.26 -0.93
CA GLU A 53 5.52 -13.99 -0.60
C GLU A 53 4.68 -13.21 0.41
N ARG A 54 5.28 -12.69 1.48
CA ARG A 54 4.59 -11.85 2.46
C ARG A 54 4.02 -10.59 1.83
N ALA A 55 4.79 -9.90 0.97
CA ALA A 55 4.33 -8.71 0.27
C ALA A 55 3.11 -9.01 -0.61
N ARG A 56 3.14 -10.12 -1.36
CA ARG A 56 2.01 -10.58 -2.17
C ARG A 56 0.78 -10.92 -1.31
N ALA A 57 0.97 -11.61 -0.19
CA ALA A 57 -0.10 -11.95 0.74
C ALA A 57 -0.74 -10.69 1.34
N THR A 58 0.07 -9.73 1.79
CA THR A 58 -0.41 -8.43 2.29
C THR A 58 -1.18 -7.68 1.22
N HIS A 59 -0.65 -7.60 -0.01
CA HIS A 59 -1.34 -6.94 -1.11
C HIS A 59 -2.70 -7.60 -1.42
N ALA A 60 -2.75 -8.94 -1.48
CA ALA A 60 -4.00 -9.67 -1.69
C ALA A 60 -5.01 -9.40 -0.58
N TYR A 61 -4.57 -9.38 0.68
CA TYR A 61 -5.41 -9.09 1.83
C TYR A 61 -5.99 -7.67 1.79
N VAL A 62 -5.15 -6.65 1.58
CA VAL A 62 -5.60 -5.25 1.49
C VAL A 62 -6.56 -5.05 0.32
N ARG A 63 -6.30 -5.68 -0.83
CA ARG A 63 -7.23 -5.67 -1.97
C ARG A 63 -8.57 -6.31 -1.64
N GLY A 64 -8.57 -7.39 -0.86
CA GLY A 64 -9.78 -8.03 -0.32
C GLY A 64 -10.57 -7.07 0.56
N LEU A 65 -9.91 -6.47 1.55
CA LEU A 65 -10.53 -5.49 2.45
C LEU A 65 -11.17 -4.32 1.68
N ARG A 66 -10.49 -3.78 0.66
CA ARG A 66 -11.04 -2.69 -0.16
C ARG A 66 -12.33 -3.11 -0.88
N ARG A 67 -12.37 -4.32 -1.44
CA ARG A 67 -13.58 -4.85 -2.10
C ARG A 67 -14.72 -5.05 -1.11
N ASP A 68 -14.41 -5.52 0.09
CA ASP A 68 -15.40 -5.72 1.14
C ASP A 68 -15.99 -4.40 1.62
N LEU A 69 -15.16 -3.36 1.78
CA LEU A 69 -15.63 -2.01 2.10
C LEU A 69 -16.54 -1.45 1.00
N GLN A 70 -16.11 -1.52 -0.27
CA GLN A 70 -16.91 -1.06 -1.41
C GLN A 70 -18.26 -1.77 -1.51
N ARG A 71 -18.27 -3.09 -1.24
CA ARG A 71 -19.50 -3.87 -1.20
C ARG A 71 -20.43 -3.39 -0.09
N ARG A 72 -19.93 -3.17 1.12
CA ARG A 72 -20.73 -2.67 2.24
C ARG A 72 -21.27 -1.26 1.99
N GLU A 73 -20.48 -0.39 1.39
CA GLU A 73 -20.92 0.96 0.99
C GLU A 73 -22.07 0.89 -0.03
N LEU A 74 -21.96 -0.01 -1.01
CA LEU A 74 -23.00 -0.24 -2.01
C LEU A 74 -24.27 -0.82 -1.39
N GLU A 75 -24.15 -1.82 -0.51
CA GLU A 75 -25.27 -2.41 0.22
C GLU A 75 -25.99 -1.36 1.09
N ALA A 76 -25.24 -0.48 1.78
CA ALA A 76 -25.81 0.61 2.56
C ALA A 76 -26.57 1.64 1.70
N MET A 77 -26.05 1.93 0.49
CA MET A 77 -26.72 2.84 -0.46
C MET A 77 -28.07 2.27 -0.92
N TYR A 78 -28.14 0.98 -1.25
CA TYR A 78 -29.40 0.33 -1.66
C TYR A 78 -30.38 0.14 -0.50
N ALA A 79 -29.91 -0.21 0.70
CA ALA A 79 -30.76 -0.33 1.88
C ALA A 79 -31.39 1.02 2.31
N GLY A 80 -30.71 2.14 2.04
CA GLY A 80 -31.26 3.49 2.26
C GLY A 80 -32.35 3.92 1.27
N THR A 81 -32.50 3.22 0.14
CA THR A 81 -33.52 3.54 -0.88
C THR A 81 -34.84 2.79 -0.71
N GLU A 82 -34.92 1.81 0.19
CA GLU A 82 -36.14 1.03 0.45
C GLU A 82 -36.97 1.55 1.65
N GLY A 83 -36.57 2.67 2.26
CA GLY A 83 -37.19 3.24 3.47
C GLY A 83 -38.11 4.45 3.28
N ASP A 84 -38.33 4.91 2.04
CA ASP A 84 -39.22 6.03 1.71
C ASP A 84 -40.26 5.56 0.68
N GLY A 85 -41.38 5.03 1.16
CA GLY A 85 -42.50 4.51 0.37
C GLY A 85 -43.77 4.42 1.17
#